data_AF-A0A4R5WVM8-F1
#
_entry.id   AF-A0A4R5WVM8-F1
#
_cell.length_a   1.000
_cell.length_b   1.000
_cell.length_c   1.000
_cell.angle_alpha   90.00
_cell.angle_beta   90.00
_cell.angle_gamma   90.00
#
_symmetry.space_group_name_H-M   'P 1'
#
loop_
_entity.id
_entity.type
_entity.pdbx_description
1 polymer ?
#
loop_
_entity_poly.entity_id
_entity_poly.type
_entity_poly.pdbx_seq_one_letter_code
_entity_poly.pdbx_strand_id
1 'polypeptide(L)'
;MDDPRTDPVDHDRTTRQHAGEAMKNGANSVGIAAVGIGVTALITGLFAFATGNPGVGTGAVVIAVLVIAAGLAWLRRTHNRVRAVELRWHDAHSDRPAPPPTS
;
A
#
# COMPACT_ATOMS: atom_id res chain seq x y z
N MET A 1 20.00 19.22 -24.56
CA MET A 1 19.27 18.00 -24.91
C MET A 1 18.50 17.64 -23.66
N ASP A 2 17.31 18.20 -23.50
CA ASP A 2 16.45 17.91 -22.36
C ASP A 2 15.94 16.48 -22.51
N ASP A 3 16.13 15.64 -21.50
CA ASP A 3 15.62 14.28 -21.52
C ASP A 3 14.08 14.35 -21.51
N PRO A 4 13.38 13.82 -22.54
CA PRO A 4 11.92 13.87 -22.58
C PRO A 4 11.26 13.18 -21.38
N ARG A 5 11.99 12.35 -20.63
CA ARG A 5 11.54 11.78 -19.35
C ARG A 5 11.51 12.77 -18.19
N THR A 6 11.97 14.00 -18.39
CA THR A 6 12.04 15.02 -17.33
C THR A 6 11.18 16.23 -17.64
N ASP A 7 10.52 16.28 -18.81
CA ASP A 7 9.55 17.33 -19.11
C ASP A 7 8.28 17.13 -18.26
N PRO A 8 7.99 18.01 -17.29
CA PRO A 8 6.83 17.87 -16.42
C PRO A 8 5.51 17.88 -17.20
N VAL A 9 5.45 18.61 -18.31
CA VAL A 9 4.22 18.78 -19.09
C VAL A 9 3.91 17.51 -19.89
N ASP A 10 4.92 16.90 -20.52
CA ASP A 10 4.71 15.66 -21.27
C ASP A 10 4.51 14.44 -20.33
N HIS A 11 5.14 14.46 -19.15
CA HIS A 11 4.88 13.44 -18.12
C HIS A 11 3.45 13.48 -17.57
N ASP A 12 2.91 14.68 -17.32
CA ASP A 12 1.51 14.85 -16.88
C ASP A 12 0.52 14.37 -17.95
N ARG A 13 0.85 14.57 -19.24
CA ARG A 13 -0.02 14.20 -20.36
C ARG A 13 -0.02 12.70 -20.68
N THR A 14 1.10 12.01 -20.52
CA THR A 14 1.30 10.63 -21.02
C THR A 14 1.35 9.56 -19.93
N THR A 15 1.45 9.96 -18.66
CA THR A 15 1.52 9.01 -17.54
C THR A 15 0.34 9.17 -16.60
N ARG A 16 -0.08 8.05 -15.97
CA ARG A 16 -1.04 8.11 -14.87
C ARG A 16 -0.27 8.39 -13.58
N GLN A 17 -0.52 9.55 -12.97
CA GLN A 17 0.20 10.08 -11.81
C GLN A 17 0.40 9.07 -10.66
N HIS A 18 -0.56 8.17 -10.44
CA HIS A 18 -0.53 7.15 -9.38
C HIS A 18 -0.29 5.70 -9.87
N ALA A 19 0.14 5.49 -11.12
CA ALA A 19 0.38 4.14 -11.63
C ALA A 19 1.53 3.43 -10.92
N GLY A 20 1.23 2.29 -10.28
CA GLY A 20 2.20 1.47 -9.58
C GLY A 20 2.69 2.07 -8.25
N GLU A 21 2.01 3.11 -7.72
CA GLU A 21 2.37 3.75 -6.46
C GLU A 21 2.42 2.73 -5.31
N ALA A 22 1.49 1.76 -5.30
CA ALA A 22 1.48 0.68 -4.32
C ALA A 22 2.83 -0.05 -4.26
N MET A 23 3.46 -0.35 -5.40
CA MET A 23 4.72 -1.10 -5.46
C MET A 23 5.98 -0.23 -5.42
N LYS A 24 5.95 0.97 -6.04
CA LYS A 24 7.12 1.85 -6.17
C LYS A 24 7.35 2.74 -4.96
N ASN A 25 6.30 3.09 -4.22
CA ASN A 25 6.45 3.94 -3.05
C ASN A 25 7.12 3.14 -1.92
N GLY A 26 8.37 3.49 -1.59
CA GLY A 26 9.14 2.82 -0.55
C GLY A 26 8.42 2.81 0.81
N ALA A 27 7.57 3.79 1.09
CA ALA A 27 6.76 3.81 2.32
C ALA A 27 5.73 2.67 2.37
N ASN A 28 5.25 2.16 1.22
CA ASN A 28 4.29 1.07 1.14
C ASN A 28 4.95 -0.31 1.32
N SER A 29 6.27 -0.41 1.10
CA SER A 29 7.02 -1.68 1.18
C SER A 29 6.84 -2.41 2.51
N VAL A 30 6.80 -1.67 3.62
CA VAL A 30 6.60 -2.21 4.98
C VAL A 30 5.26 -2.92 5.11
N GLY A 31 4.17 -2.29 4.67
CA GLY A 31 2.85 -2.89 4.80
C GLY A 31 2.63 -4.03 3.81
N ILE A 32 3.25 -4.00 2.63
CA ILE A 32 3.26 -5.13 1.68
C ILE A 32 4.00 -6.33 2.27
N ALA A 33 5.19 -6.10 2.86
CA ALA A 33 5.95 -7.15 3.51
C ALA A 33 5.18 -7.76 4.69
N ALA A 34 4.53 -6.93 5.51
CA ALA A 34 3.67 -7.40 6.59
C ALA A 34 2.52 -8.28 6.07
N VAL A 35 1.79 -7.85 5.04
CA VAL A 35 0.72 -8.67 4.45
C VAL A 35 1.27 -10.01 3.94
N GLY A 36 2.43 -10.01 3.27
CA GLY A 36 3.09 -11.24 2.81
C GLY A 36 3.40 -12.21 3.96
N ILE A 37 3.99 -11.72 5.05
CA ILE A 37 4.27 -12.52 6.26
C ILE A 37 2.99 -13.09 6.84
N GLY A 38 1.93 -12.28 6.91
CA GLY A 38 0.63 -12.71 7.39
C GLY A 38 -0.01 -13.82 6.55
N VAL A 39 0.12 -13.75 5.23
CA VAL A 39 -0.34 -14.82 4.31
C VAL A 39 0.45 -16.11 4.55
N THR A 40 1.77 -16.04 4.72
CA THR A 40 2.58 -17.22 5.05
C THR A 40 2.15 -17.86 6.38
N ALA A 41 1.94 -17.04 7.42
CA ALA A 41 1.46 -17.52 8.71
C ALA A 41 0.08 -18.19 8.62
N LEU A 42 -0.82 -17.65 7.79
CA LEU A 42 -2.13 -18.25 7.52
C LEU A 42 -1.99 -19.64 6.91
N ILE A 43 -1.15 -19.79 5.87
CA ILE A 43 -0.88 -21.08 5.21
C ILE A 43 -0.35 -22.11 6.23
N THR A 44 0.60 -21.71 7.07
CA THR A 44 1.12 -22.57 8.15
C THR A 44 0.03 -22.99 9.13
N GLY A 45 -0.88 -22.08 9.49
CA GLY A 45 -2.02 -22.38 10.36
C GLY A 45 -2.98 -23.40 9.76
N LEU A 46 -3.33 -23.24 8.48
CA LEU A 46 -4.16 -24.22 7.76
C LEU A 46 -3.49 -25.60 7.70
N PHE A 47 -2.18 -25.64 7.43
CA PHE A 47 -1.43 -26.90 7.42
C PHE A 47 -1.43 -27.57 8.80
N ALA A 48 -1.28 -26.80 9.88
CA ALA A 48 -1.37 -27.33 11.24
C ALA A 48 -2.76 -27.91 11.55
N PHE A 49 -3.84 -27.27 11.10
CA PHE A 49 -5.18 -27.85 11.21
C PHE A 49 -5.32 -29.16 10.41
N ALA A 50 -4.83 -29.19 9.18
CA ALA A 50 -4.88 -30.38 8.32
C ALA A 50 -4.09 -31.56 8.90
N THR A 51 -3.06 -31.30 9.69
CA THR A 51 -2.20 -32.32 10.33
C THR A 51 -2.62 -32.68 11.76
N GLY A 52 -3.78 -32.19 12.23
CA GLY A 52 -4.31 -32.53 13.56
C GLY A 52 -3.69 -31.76 14.72
N ASN A 53 -3.07 -30.60 14.46
CA ASN A 53 -2.48 -29.71 15.46
C ASN A 53 -3.31 -28.41 15.64
N PRO A 54 -4.53 -28.47 16.21
CA PRO A 54 -5.43 -27.32 16.26
C PRO A 54 -4.93 -26.16 17.13
N GLY A 55 -4.14 -26.44 18.18
CA GLY A 55 -3.55 -25.39 19.02
C GLY A 55 -2.54 -24.53 18.24
N VAL A 56 -1.64 -25.18 17.50
CA VAL A 56 -0.68 -24.50 16.62
C VAL A 56 -1.39 -23.77 15.49
N GLY A 57 -2.40 -24.41 14.89
CA GLY A 57 -3.23 -23.80 13.83
C GLY A 57 -3.91 -22.52 14.28
N THR A 58 -4.53 -22.55 15.47
CA THR A 58 -5.22 -21.37 16.03
C THR A 58 -4.24 -20.24 16.30
N GLY A 59 -3.09 -20.52 16.94
CA GLY A 59 -2.08 -19.50 17.20
C GLY A 59 -1.54 -18.85 15.92
N ALA A 60 -1.23 -19.66 14.90
CA ALA A 60 -0.76 -19.17 13.61
C ALA A 60 -1.79 -18.30 12.89
N VAL A 61 -3.08 -18.66 12.91
CA VAL A 61 -4.16 -17.85 12.33
C VAL A 61 -4.33 -16.52 13.06
N VAL A 62 -4.28 -16.51 14.41
CA VAL A 62 -4.37 -15.27 15.18
C VAL A 62 -3.22 -14.32 14.81
N ILE A 63 -1.99 -14.84 14.76
CA ILE A 63 -0.81 -14.05 14.36
C ILE A 63 -0.99 -13.52 12.93
N ALA A 64 -1.43 -14.38 12.00
CA ALA A 64 -1.69 -13.98 10.61
C ALA A 64 -2.66 -12.81 10.53
N VAL A 65 -3.81 -12.89 11.21
CA VAL A 65 -4.83 -11.83 11.22
C VAL A 65 -4.25 -10.52 11.76
N LEU A 66 -3.52 -10.55 12.88
CA LEU A 66 -2.92 -9.36 13.47
C LEU A 66 -1.90 -8.70 12.54
N VAL A 67 -1.04 -9.51 11.91
CA VAL A 67 0.01 -9.02 11.01
C VAL A 67 -0.60 -8.44 9.72
N ILE A 68 -1.59 -9.13 9.13
CA ILE A 68 -2.32 -8.61 7.96
C ILE A 68 -3.02 -7.30 8.30
N ALA A 69 -3.72 -7.24 9.44
CA ALA A 69 -4.42 -6.03 9.87
C ALA A 69 -3.45 -4.86 10.07
N ALA A 70 -2.29 -5.10 10.70
CA ALA A 70 -1.25 -4.10 10.88
C ALA A 70 -0.69 -3.61 9.53
N GLY A 71 -0.42 -4.53 8.59
CA GLY A 71 0.05 -4.20 7.24
C GLY A 71 -0.96 -3.36 6.44
N LEU A 72 -2.25 -3.73 6.49
CA LEU A 72 -3.32 -2.95 5.86
C LEU A 72 -3.51 -1.58 6.51
N ALA A 73 -3.42 -1.49 7.83
CA ALA A 73 -3.47 -0.22 8.56
C ALA A 73 -2.31 0.71 8.16
N TRP A 74 -1.11 0.15 7.99
CA TRP A 74 0.05 0.89 7.50
C TRP A 74 -0.18 1.45 6.08
N LEU A 75 -0.61 0.61 5.14
CA LEU A 75 -0.94 1.02 3.77
C LEU A 75 -1.99 2.14 3.72
N ARG A 76 -3.04 2.03 4.54
CA ARG A 76 -4.06 3.10 4.63
C ARG A 76 -3.47 4.40 5.16
N ARG A 77 -2.58 4.32 6.17
CA ARG A 77 -1.95 5.49 6.77
C ARG A 77 -1.02 6.20 5.78
N THR A 78 -0.23 5.46 5.00
CA THR A 78 0.65 6.04 3.98
C THR A 78 -0.15 6.71 2.89
N HIS A 79 -1.19 6.06 2.38
CA HIS A 79 -2.08 6.63 1.36
C HIS A 79 -2.78 7.91 1.84
N ASN A 80 -3.30 7.91 3.07
CA ASN A 80 -3.94 9.09 3.67
C ASN A 80 -2.94 10.23 3.88
N ARG A 81 -1.68 9.92 4.24
CA ARG A 81 -0.64 10.93 4.41
C ARG A 81 -0.28 11.60 3.08
N VAL A 82 -0.10 10.83 2.02
CA VAL A 82 0.15 11.36 0.66
C VAL A 82 -1.00 12.27 0.24
N ARG A 83 -2.24 11.79 0.37
CA ARG A 83 -3.43 12.57 0.01
C ARG A 83 -3.60 13.85 0.84
N ALA A 84 -3.27 13.82 2.12
CA ALA A 84 -3.31 15.02 2.96
C ALA A 84 -2.29 16.08 2.52
N VAL A 85 -1.10 15.66 2.06
CA VAL A 85 -0.09 16.58 1.52
C VAL A 85 -0.53 17.14 0.17
N GLU A 86 -1.05 16.29 -0.72
CA GLU A 86 -1.58 16.70 -2.04
C GLU A 86 -2.67 17.77 -1.89
N LEU A 87 -3.66 17.53 -1.03
CA LEU A 87 -4.75 18.47 -0.77
C LEU A 87 -4.23 19.82 -0.23
N ARG A 88 -3.25 19.79 0.68
CA ARG A 88 -2.63 21.02 1.22
C ARG A 88 -1.84 21.79 0.15
N TRP A 89 -1.13 21.08 -0.72
CA TRP A 89 -0.39 21.71 -1.80
C TRP A 89 -1.35 22.36 -2.81
N HIS A 90 -2.43 21.64 -3.18
CA HIS A 90 -3.44 22.12 -4.12
C HIS A 90 -4.16 23.37 -3.62
N ASP A 91 -4.54 23.39 -2.33
CA ASP A 91 -5.17 24.54 -1.68
C ASP A 91 -4.27 25.79 -1.67
N ALA A 92 -2.95 25.58 -1.60
CA ALA A 92 -1.98 26.67 -1.54
C ALA A 92 -1.44 27.15 -2.91
N HIS A 93 -1.51 26.32 -3.97
CA HIS A 93 -0.79 26.58 -5.23
C HIS A 93 -1.62 26.35 -6.51
N SER A 94 -2.89 25.97 -6.42
CA SER A 94 -3.70 25.65 -7.61
C SER A 94 -5.05 26.35 -7.58
N ASP A 95 -5.38 27.02 -8.68
CA ASP A 95 -6.71 27.63 -8.89
C ASP A 95 -7.78 26.59 -9.29
N ARG A 96 -7.38 25.32 -9.43
CA ARG A 96 -8.30 24.23 -9.79
C ARG A 96 -8.73 23.46 -8.52
N PRO A 97 -9.85 22.73 -8.56
CA PRO A 97 -10.17 21.76 -7.52
C PRO A 97 -9.22 20.57 -7.57
N ALA A 98 -8.86 20.01 -6.40
CA ALA A 98 -8.03 18.82 -6.33
C ALA A 98 -8.68 17.63 -7.07
N PRO A 99 -7.91 16.84 -7.83
CA PRO A 99 -8.46 15.71 -8.56
C PRO A 99 -9.07 14.66 -7.60
N PRO A 100 -10.16 13.96 -8.02
CA PRO A 100 -10.79 12.94 -7.20
C PRO A 100 -9.82 11.79 -6.92
N PRO A 101 -9.96 11.07 -5.79
CA PRO A 101 -9.08 9.96 -5.46
C PRO A 101 -9.14 8.91 -6.57
N THR A 102 -8.01 8.67 -7.23
CA THR A 102 -7.91 7.62 -8.24
C THR A 102 -7.86 6.27 -7.54
N SER A 103 -8.84 5.40 -7.83
CA SER A 103 -8.85 4.00 -7.39
C SER A 103 -7.92 3.12 -8.23
#